data_AF-A0A3D2MND0-F1
#
_entry.id   AF-A0A3D2MND0-F1
#
_cell.length_a   1.000
_cell.length_b   1.000
_cell.length_c   1.000
_cell.angle_alpha   90.00
_cell.angle_beta   90.00
_cell.angle_gamma   90.00
#
_symmetry.space_group_name_H-M   'P 1'
#
loop_
_entity.id
_entity.type
_entity.pdbx_description
1 polymer ?
#
loop_
_entity_poly.entity_id
_entity_poly.type
_entity_poly.pdbx_seq_one_letter_code
_entity_poly.pdbx_strand_id
1 'polypeptide(L)'
;MADFMQFPTARERVLTFGDTTIGFIPEICLVSHFQVGSWPILYRPAETGNVKRWGMPLMIPNFSRLKDGIFKEKNTTLPIHGFGRNL
;
A
#
# COMPACT_ATOMS: atom_id res chain seq x y z
N MET A 1 -5.96 -15.41 -2.07
CA MET A 1 -6.31 -14.72 -0.80
C MET A 1 -5.38 -15.11 0.34
N ALA A 2 -5.14 -16.41 0.60
CA ALA A 2 -4.19 -16.87 1.62
C ALA A 2 -2.77 -16.30 1.45
N ASP A 3 -2.33 -16.08 0.21
CA ASP A 3 -0.99 -15.59 -0.13
C ASP A 3 -0.70 -14.17 0.41
N PHE A 4 -1.73 -13.33 0.62
CA PHE A 4 -1.57 -11.99 1.22
C PHE A 4 -1.58 -12.00 2.76
N MET A 5 -1.85 -13.15 3.37
CA MET A 5 -1.96 -13.29 4.82
C MET A 5 -0.62 -13.69 5.47
N GLN A 6 0.39 -13.99 4.66
CA GLN A 6 1.72 -14.36 5.12
C GLN A 6 2.72 -13.27 4.75
N PHE A 7 3.76 -13.11 5.56
CA PHE A 7 4.88 -12.22 5.27
C PHE A 7 6.18 -13.05 5.31
N PRO A 8 7.03 -12.96 4.28
CA PRO A 8 6.79 -12.26 3.02
C PRO A 8 5.84 -13.03 2.08
N THR A 9 5.04 -12.30 1.31
CA THR A 9 4.31 -12.83 0.14
C THR A 9 5.28 -12.99 -1.05
N ALA A 10 4.88 -13.75 -2.08
CA ALA A 10 5.68 -13.88 -3.31
C ALA A 10 5.90 -12.56 -4.08
N ARG A 11 5.11 -11.53 -3.79
CA ARG A 11 5.20 -10.21 -4.44
C ARG A 11 6.08 -9.22 -3.69
N GLU A 12 6.41 -9.52 -2.44
CA GLU A 12 7.14 -8.58 -1.59
C GLU A 12 8.65 -8.71 -1.80
N ARG A 13 9.27 -7.56 -2.00
CA ARG A 13 10.70 -7.40 -1.81
C ARG A 13 10.94 -6.98 -0.36
N VAL A 14 11.91 -7.61 0.28
CA VAL A 14 12.25 -7.37 1.68
C VAL A 14 13.61 -6.70 1.78
N LEU A 15 13.69 -5.64 2.57
CA LEU A 15 14.92 -4.97 2.97
C LEU A 15 15.07 -5.09 4.48
N THR A 16 16.28 -5.36 4.92
CA THR A 16 16.62 -5.51 6.34
C THR A 16 17.84 -4.67 6.68
N PHE A 17 17.79 -3.94 7.79
CA PHE A 17 18.93 -3.22 8.34
C PHE A 17 18.85 -3.20 9.88
N GLY A 18 19.83 -3.81 10.55
CA GLY A 18 19.76 -4.03 11.99
C GLY A 18 18.56 -4.90 12.36
N ASP A 19 17.71 -4.40 13.25
CA ASP A 19 16.44 -5.01 13.66
C ASP A 19 15.24 -4.53 12.84
N THR A 20 15.46 -3.66 11.84
CA THR A 20 14.40 -3.11 11.00
C THR A 20 14.18 -3.97 9.76
N THR A 21 12.92 -4.32 9.50
CA THR A 21 12.47 -5.05 8.30
C THR A 21 11.40 -4.25 7.58
N ILE A 22 11.60 -4.02 6.28
CA ILE A 22 10.64 -3.35 5.40
C ILE A 22 10.31 -4.28 4.23
N GLY A 23 9.02 -4.54 4.05
CA GLY A 23 8.49 -5.22 2.88
C GLY A 23 7.81 -4.21 1.96
N PHE A 24 8.02 -4.34 0.66
CA PHE A 24 7.35 -3.51 -0.33
C PHE A 24 6.98 -4.30 -1.58
N ILE A 25 5.89 -3.90 -2.24
CA ILE A 25 5.41 -4.45 -3.51
C ILE A 25 5.60 -3.36 -4.57
N PRO A 26 6.68 -3.43 -5.37
CA PRO A 26 7.01 -2.38 -6.33
C PRO A 26 5.91 -2.12 -7.35
N GLU A 27 5.21 -3.16 -7.78
CA GLU A 27 4.23 -3.11 -8.88
C GLU A 27 3.03 -2.22 -8.55
N ILE A 28 2.78 -1.98 -7.26
CA ILE A 28 1.65 -1.16 -6.76
C ILE A 28 2.13 -0.05 -5.80
N CYS A 29 3.43 0.26 -5.82
CA CYS A 29 4.06 1.29 -4.97
C CYS A 29 3.63 1.21 -3.49
N LEU A 30 3.56 -0.01 -2.94
CA LEU A 30 3.08 -0.25 -1.58
C LEU A 30 4.26 -0.60 -0.67
N VAL A 31 4.43 0.14 0.42
CA VAL A 31 5.18 -0.38 1.58
C VAL A 31 4.21 -1.25 2.38
N SER A 32 4.36 -2.55 2.25
CA SER A 32 3.41 -3.55 2.77
C SER A 32 3.73 -3.99 4.19
N HIS A 33 4.99 -3.84 4.61
CA HIS A 33 5.46 -4.22 5.94
C HIS A 33 6.51 -3.23 6.44
N PHE A 34 6.42 -2.87 7.72
CA PHE A 34 7.44 -2.12 8.43
C PHE A 34 7.44 -2.57 9.89
N GLN A 35 8.55 -3.15 10.33
CA GLN A 35 8.74 -3.70 11.67
C GLN A 35 10.13 -3.33 12.20
N VAL A 36 10.21 -3.05 13.50
CA VAL A 36 11.46 -2.84 14.24
C VAL A 36 11.49 -3.82 15.40
N GLY A 37 12.43 -4.77 15.37
CA GLY A 37 12.47 -5.89 16.31
C GLY A 37 11.18 -6.70 16.27
N SER A 38 10.46 -6.76 17.39
CA SER A 38 9.14 -7.43 17.50
C SER A 38 7.96 -6.48 17.30
N TRP A 39 8.18 -5.18 17.06
CA TRP A 39 7.12 -4.19 16.96
C TRP A 39 6.67 -3.98 15.50
N PRO A 40 5.46 -4.44 15.11
CA PRO A 40 4.89 -4.13 13.81
C PRO A 40 4.38 -2.69 13.79
N ILE A 41 5.05 -1.82 13.04
CA ILE A 41 4.66 -0.40 12.91
C ILE A 41 3.46 -0.27 11.96
N LEU A 42 3.44 -1.03 10.87
CA LEU A 42 2.32 -1.05 9.91
C LEU A 42 1.45 -2.30 10.11
N TYR A 43 0.14 -2.10 10.10
CA TYR A 43 -0.85 -3.17 10.17
C TYR A 43 -0.76 -4.11 8.97
N ARG A 44 -0.92 -5.41 9.22
CA ARG A 44 -0.91 -6.45 8.20
C ARG A 44 -2.31 -6.88 7.76
N PRO A 45 -2.47 -7.44 6.55
CA PRO A 45 -3.74 -8.05 6.14
C PRO A 45 -4.15 -9.17 7.08
N ALA A 46 -3.19 -9.93 7.63
CA ALA A 46 -3.43 -10.98 8.61
C ALA A 46 -4.12 -10.47 9.89
N GLU A 47 -3.82 -9.24 10.30
CA GLU A 47 -4.37 -8.63 11.53
C GLU A 47 -5.73 -7.97 11.29
N THR A 48 -5.95 -7.43 10.09
CA THR A 48 -7.13 -6.63 9.76
C THR A 48 -8.17 -7.37 8.91
N GLY A 49 -7.80 -8.51 8.31
CA GLY A 49 -8.57 -9.18 7.26
C GLY A 49 -8.66 -8.38 5.96
N ASN A 50 -7.97 -7.24 5.84
CA ASN A 50 -8.18 -6.28 4.75
C ASN A 50 -7.02 -6.24 3.76
N VAL A 51 -7.09 -7.11 2.76
CA VAL A 51 -6.17 -7.14 1.60
C VAL A 51 -6.42 -6.03 0.58
N LYS A 52 -7.23 -5.00 0.90
CA LYS A 52 -7.42 -3.81 0.05
C LYS A 52 -6.86 -2.54 0.70
N ARG A 53 -6.63 -2.56 2.01
CA ARG A 53 -6.22 -1.40 2.82
C ARG A 53 -5.27 -1.87 3.93
N TRP A 54 -4.01 -2.10 3.58
CA TRP A 54 -2.94 -2.40 4.53
C TRP A 54 -1.67 -1.66 4.13
N GLY A 55 -0.69 -1.64 5.03
CA GLY A 55 0.57 -0.97 4.80
C GLY A 55 0.39 0.53 4.54
N MET A 56 1.27 1.08 3.70
CA MET A 56 1.30 2.49 3.33
C MET A 56 1.20 2.63 1.80
N PRO A 57 -0.03 2.77 1.26
CA PRO A 57 -0.25 2.93 -0.18
C PRO A 57 0.09 4.34 -0.65
N LEU A 58 0.66 4.46 -1.84
CA LEU A 58 0.92 5.76 -2.48
C LEU A 58 -0.34 6.31 -3.16
N MET A 59 -0.77 7.50 -2.74
CA MET A 59 -1.97 8.16 -3.26
C MET A 59 -1.58 9.29 -4.21
N ILE A 60 -1.48 8.97 -5.50
CA ILE A 60 -1.12 9.94 -6.54
C ILE A 60 -2.04 9.80 -7.76
N PRO A 61 -2.42 10.92 -8.40
CA PRO A 61 -2.00 12.30 -8.11
C PRO A 61 -2.90 13.02 -7.09
N ASN A 62 -4.00 12.40 -6.66
CA ASN A 62 -4.96 13.01 -5.74
C ASN A 62 -5.08 12.22 -4.44
N PHE A 63 -5.23 12.95 -3.34
CA PHE A 63 -5.71 12.40 -2.08
C PHE A 63 -7.23 12.50 -2.02
N SER A 64 -7.90 11.44 -1.57
CA SER A 64 -9.37 11.36 -1.49
C SER A 64 -10.06 11.56 -2.85
N ARG A 65 -11.34 11.93 -2.83
CA ARG A 65 -12.12 12.25 -4.03
C ARG A 65 -11.84 13.69 -4.47
N LEU A 66 -11.74 13.91 -5.77
CA LEU A 66 -11.82 15.25 -6.32
C LEU A 66 -13.25 15.79 -6.19
N LYS A 67 -13.39 17.11 -6.09
CA LYS A 67 -14.69 17.76 -6.21
C LYS A 67 -15.30 17.43 -7.58
N ASP A 68 -16.53 16.93 -7.56
CA ASP A 68 -17.27 16.46 -8.74
C ASP A 68 -16.56 15.31 -9.52
N GLY A 69 -15.48 14.74 -8.97
CA GLY A 69 -14.67 13.72 -9.64
C GLY A 69 -13.80 14.22 -10.80
N ILE A 70 -13.80 15.53 -11.08
CA ILE A 70 -13.21 16.09 -12.31
C ILE A 70 -11.80 16.63 -12.06
N PHE A 71 -10.84 16.12 -12.83
CA PHE A 71 -9.53 16.72 -13.00
C PHE A 71 -9.55 17.73 -14.15
N LYS A 72 -9.80 19.00 -13.79
CA LYS A 72 -10.08 20.10 -14.73
C LYS A 72 -9.01 20.29 -15.80
N GLU A 73 -7.73 20.30 -15.43
CA GLU A 73 -6.61 20.56 -16.36
C GLU A 73 -6.54 19.55 -17.51
N LYS A 74 -7.00 18.32 -17.28
CA LYS A 74 -7.00 17.23 -18.27
C LYS A 74 -8.39 16.89 -18.78
N ASN A 75 -9.42 17.62 -18.34
CA ASN A 75 -10.82 17.37 -18.67
C ASN A 75 -11.22 15.88 -18.55
N THR A 76 -10.81 15.24 -17.45
CA THR A 76 -11.01 13.81 -17.20
C THR A 76 -11.42 13.54 -15.75
N THR A 77 -11.68 12.29 -15.39
CA THR A 77 -11.95 11.87 -14.02
C THR A 77 -10.77 11.15 -13.39
N LEU A 78 -10.62 11.27 -12.07
CA LEU A 78 -9.65 10.48 -11.31
C LEU A 78 -10.34 9.64 -10.24
N PRO A 79 -9.87 8.41 -9.99
CA PRO A 79 -10.39 7.56 -8.92
C PRO A 79 -10.09 8.17 -7.54
N ILE A 80 -10.82 7.68 -6.52
CA ILE A 80 -10.54 8.05 -5.13
C ILE A 80 -9.12 7.60 -4.74
N HIS A 81 -8.32 8.54 -4.26
CA HIS A 81 -6.89 8.36 -3.94
C HIS A 81 -5.97 8.07 -5.15
N GLY A 82 -6.41 8.45 -6.36
CA GLY A 82 -5.60 8.31 -7.57
C GLY A 82 -5.32 6.86 -7.96
N PHE A 83 -4.31 6.67 -8.80
CA PHE A 83 -4.00 5.41 -9.45
C PHE A 83 -2.67 4.79 -9.01
N GLY A 84 -1.89 5.48 -8.17
CA GLY A 84 -0.59 4.97 -7.68
C GLY A 84 -0.66 3.69 -6.84
N ARG A 85 -1.86 3.29 -6.40
CA ARG A 85 -2.12 2.09 -5.58
C ARG A 85 -3.04 1.07 -6.26
N ASN A 86 -3.24 1.18 -7.57
CA ASN A 86 -4.17 0.30 -8.29
C ASN A 86 -3.62 -1.13 -8.29
N LEU A 87 -4.38 -2.03 -7.66
CA LEU A 87 -4.21 -3.49 -7.69
C LEU A 87 -4.77 -4.09 -8.97
#